data_AF-A0A3D0UQ32-F1
#
_entry.id   AF-A0A3D0UQ32-F1
#
_cell.length_a   1.000
_cell.length_b   1.000
_cell.length_c   1.000
_cell.angle_alpha   90.00
_cell.angle_beta   90.00
_cell.angle_gamma   90.00
#
_symmetry.space_group_name_H-M   'P 1'
#
loop_
_entity.id
_entity.type
_entity.pdbx_description
1 polymer ?
#
loop_
_entity_poly.entity_id
_entity_poly.type
_entity_poly.pdbx_seq_one_letter_code
_entity_poly.pdbx_strand_id
1 'polypeptide(L)' 'MGVSGSGKTVVGRSLAQRQKCPFFDGDDFHPPDNVAKMSKSIPLDDQDRRPWLKGFSKVVG' A
#
# COMPACT_ATOMS: atom_id res chain seq x y z
N MET A 1 -1.22 -9.68 3.16
CA MET A 1 -1.14 -9.59 1.68
C MET A 1 -2.45 -10.07 1.07
N GLY A 2 -2.84 -9.54 -0.10
CA GLY A 2 -4.05 -9.90 -0.85
C GLY A 2 -4.24 -8.98 -2.07
N VAL A 3 -4.94 -9.42 -3.12
CA VAL A 3 -5.11 -8.66 -4.38
C VAL A 3 -5.91 -7.37 -4.20
N SER A 4 -5.80 -6.42 -5.14
CA SER A 4 -6.63 -5.20 -5.12
C SER A 4 -8.12 -5.57 -5.11
N GLY A 5 -8.92 -4.82 -4.36
CA GLY A 5 -10.36 -5.10 -4.18
C GLY A 5 -10.72 -6.19 -3.17
N SER A 6 -9.76 -6.90 -2.57
CA SER A 6 -10.06 -7.98 -1.60
C SER A 6 -10.49 -7.51 -0.20
N GLY A 7 -10.80 -6.23 -0.01
CA GLY A 7 -11.26 -5.68 1.28
C GLY A 7 -10.19 -5.44 2.36
N LYS A 8 -8.89 -5.46 2.00
CA LYS A 8 -7.77 -5.30 2.96
C LYS A 8 -7.87 -4.03 3.81
N THR A 9 -8.20 -2.90 3.21
CA THR A 9 -8.32 -1.61 3.89
C THR A 9 -9.43 -1.64 4.94
N VAL A 10 -10.56 -2.28 4.63
CA VAL A 10 -11.71 -2.41 5.55
C VAL A 10 -11.35 -3.28 6.75
N VAL A 11 -10.78 -4.46 6.50
CA VAL A 11 -10.38 -5.38 7.55
C VAL A 11 -9.25 -4.80 8.41
N GLY A 12 -8.24 -4.21 7.78
CA GLY A 12 -7.08 -3.62 8.46
C GLY A 12 -7.46 -2.46 9.37
N ARG A 13 -8.32 -1.55 8.91
CA ARG A 13 -8.83 -0.44 9.73
C ARG A 13 -9.63 -0.93 10.93
N SER A 14 -10.51 -1.91 10.73
CA SER A 14 -11.33 -2.49 11.81
C SER A 14 -10.45 -3.18 12.87
N LEU A 15 -9.43 -3.91 12.43
CA LEU A 15 -8.48 -4.55 13.34
C LEU A 15 -7.66 -3.52 14.13
N ALA A 16 -7.15 -2.49 13.46
CA ALA A 16 -6.35 -1.45 14.09
C ALA A 16 -7.13 -0.67 15.17
N GLN A 17 -8.41 -0.36 14.90
CA GLN A 17 -9.30 0.25 15.88
C GLN A 17 -9.46 -0.61 17.14
N ARG A 18 -9.63 -1.93 16.99
CA ARG A 18 -9.76 -2.86 18.12
C ARG A 18 -8.47 -2.95 18.93
N GLN A 19 -7.33 -2.92 18.26
CA GLN A 19 -6.00 -3.05 18.88
C GLN A 19 -5.42 -1.70 19.34
N LYS A 20 -6.11 -0.59 19.09
CA LYS A 20 -5.64 0.79 19.37
C LYS A 20 -4.26 1.07 18.78
N CYS A 21 -3.97 0.53 17.60
CA CYS A 21 -2.73 0.80 16.87
C CYS A 21 -2.99 1.62 15.61
N PRO A 22 -1.99 2.34 15.09
CA PRO A 22 -2.10 3.00 13.79
C PRO A 22 -2.37 1.98 12.67
N PHE A 23 -3.15 2.40 11.68
CA PHE A 23 -3.31 1.69 10.41
C PHE A 23 -2.67 2.52 9.30
N PHE A 24 -1.86 1.89 8.47
CA PHE A 24 -1.30 2.48 7.26
C PHE A 24 -1.73 1.63 6.06
N ASP A 25 -2.28 2.25 5.02
CA ASP A 25 -2.54 1.54 3.78
C ASP A 25 -1.23 1.43 2.99
N GLY A 26 -0.95 0.26 2.43
CA GLY A 26 0.26 0.05 1.64
C GLY A 26 0.28 0.92 0.40
N ASP A 27 -0.90 1.22 -0.14
CA ASP A 27 -1.06 2.02 -1.36
C ASP A 27 -0.66 3.50 -1.15
N ASP A 28 -0.70 3.99 0.10
CA ASP A 28 -0.33 5.37 0.46
C ASP A 28 1.17 5.67 0.22
N PHE A 29 2.00 4.63 0.11
CA PHE A 29 3.45 4.75 -0.04
C PHE A 29 3.92 4.71 -1.49
N HIS A 30 3.01 4.63 -2.46
CA HIS A 30 3.39 4.64 -3.86
C HIS A 30 3.98 6.01 -4.27
N PRO A 31 5.15 6.01 -4.96
CA PRO A 31 5.63 7.22 -5.62
C PRO A 31 4.61 7.75 -6.64
N PRO A 32 4.58 9.07 -6.92
CA PRO A 32 3.67 9.66 -7.89
C PRO A 32 3.70 8.97 -9.27
N ASP A 33 4.88 8.52 -9.72
CA ASP A 33 5.04 7.81 -11.00
C ASP A 33 4.30 6.47 -11.02
N ASN A 34 4.30 5.73 -9.91
CA ASN A 34 3.56 4.47 -9.79
C ASN A 34 2.05 4.74 -9.82
N VAL A 35 1.59 5.78 -9.12
CA VAL A 35 0.18 6.18 -9.12
C VAL A 35 -0.26 6.54 -10.55
N ALA A 36 0.56 7.28 -11.29
CA ALA A 36 0.28 7.66 -12.68
C ALA A 36 0.25 6.46 -13.65
N LYS A 37 1.09 5.43 -13.44
CA LYS A 37 1.01 4.17 -14.20
C LYS A 37 -0.28 3.41 -13.87
N MET A 38 -0.58 3.22 -12.59
CA MET A 38 -1.79 2.52 -12.16
C MET A 38 -3.08 3.21 -12.60
N SER A 39 -3.13 4.54 -12.59
CA SER A 39 -4.30 5.31 -13.07
C SER A 39 -4.56 5.14 -14.56
N LYS A 40 -3.54 4.73 -15.33
CA LYS A 40 -3.63 4.39 -16.76
C LYS A 40 -3.79 2.89 -17.01
N SER A 41 -4.05 2.10 -15.95
CA SER A 41 -4.11 0.64 -15.99
C SER A 41 -2.81 -0.02 -16.50
N ILE A 42 -1.68 0.68 -16.38
CA ILE A 42 -0.36 0.15 -16.71
C ILE A 42 0.16 -0.63 -15.49
N PRO A 43 0.46 -1.93 -15.62
CA PRO A 43 1.00 -2.72 -14.52
C PRO A 43 2.39 -2.24 -14.12
N LEU A 44 2.67 -2.26 -12.81
CA LEU A 44 4.00 -1.97 -12.27
C LEU A 44 4.91 -3.19 -12.43
N ASP A 45 6.19 -2.95 -12.67
CA ASP A 45 7.23 -3.99 -12.59
C ASP A 45 7.94 -3.98 -11.22
N ASP A 46 8.95 -4.82 -11.07
CA ASP A 46 9.71 -4.90 -9.81
C ASP A 46 10.60 -3.69 -9.56
N GLN A 47 11.00 -2.95 -10.60
CA GLN A 47 11.77 -1.72 -10.47
C GLN A 47 10.86 -0.60 -9.93
N ASP A 48 9.62 -0.53 -10.41
CA ASP A 48 8.59 0.37 -9.90
C ASP A 48 8.26 0.07 -8.43
N ARG A 49 8.20 -1.22 -8.04
CA ARG A 49 7.86 -1.62 -6.66
C ARG A 49 8.99 -1.38 -5.66
N ARG A 50 10.25 -1.35 -6.08
CA ARG A 50 11.41 -1.18 -5.16
C ARG A 50 11.34 0.10 -4.31
N PRO A 51 11.11 1.30 -4.87
CA PRO A 51 10.96 2.53 -4.09
C PRO A 51 9.74 2.48 -3.15
N TRP A 52 8.62 1.90 -3.60
CA TRP A 52 7.42 1.72 -2.80
C TRP A 52 7.68 0.88 -1.55
N LEU A 53 8.32 -0.30 -1.71
CA LEU A 53 8.67 -1.17 -0.60
C LEU A 53 9.65 -0.50 0.38
N LYS A 54 10.62 0.28 -0.13
CA LYS A 54 11.52 1.08 0.72
C LYS A 54 10.78 2.14 1.52
N GLY A 55 9.77 2.80 0.93
CA GLY A 55 8.92 3.76 1.64
C GLY A 55 8.16 3.11 2.78
N PHE A 56 7.52 1.96 2.50
CA PHE A 56 6.79 1.19 3.50
C PHE A 56 7.67 0.72 4.67
N SER A 57 8.89 0.23 4.38
CA SER A 57 9.85 -0.20 5.41
C SER A 57 10.26 0.89 6.39
N LYS A 58 10.17 2.18 6.04
CA LYS A 58 10.52 3.28 6.95
C LYS A 58 9.45 3.57 8.01
N VAL A 59 8.20 3.16 7.78
CA VAL A 59 7.07 3.45 8.68
C VAL A 59 6.75 2.29 9.61
N VAL A 60 7.14 1.07 9.23
CA VAL A 60 6.90 -0.16 10.00
C VAL A 60 8.11 -0.55 10.87
N GLY A 61 9.23 0.18 10.76
CA GLY A 61 10.46 -0.02 11.53
C GLY A 61 10.51 0.76 12.83
#